data_AF-A0A0L0TEV5-F1
#
_entry.id   AF-A0A0L0TEV5-F1
#
_cell.length_a   1.000
_cell.length_b   1.000
_cell.length_c   1.000
_cell.angle_alpha   90.00
_cell.angle_beta   90.00
_cell.angle_gamma   90.00
#
_symmetry.space_group_name_H-M   'P 1'
#
loop_
_entity.id
_entity.type
_entity.pdbx_description
1 polymer ?
#
loop_
_entity_poly.entity_id
_entity_poly.type
_entity_poly.pdbx_seq_one_letter_code
_entity_poly.pdbx_strand_id
1 'polypeptide(L)'
;MVDELAPLLQQQAVALVGRLAATNAPFDPRGSAVYAAQFTICVVLPTSHPAVGGITRQINQVIQVASTQAAALDPNNTFTFQFFDSEYTQARGVNAMYQALANHSFALIGELWSQVSQAVALSANHYKLWQCSGASTSSALSDKSTYNYFFRTVQVTTAFSAAAASLGIEILTHQVFSPMALDISFQLTAIADAGPNIIVYTGHLDNSVQVLRQARAMGLLDPQYVWIGPDVSGLFLGVIPQGTPQTASDIANLNGFLYFYPRQNGRNAAHCAVQAAYQAQRGGLVDDVAYGITFADCVTATIRGLQRLTSIFGAVAVQAGTHNATLADFLRPFEGASGDVELRVTTNAYAILPNMTVQPITSPTFASSTSVIPADRPALTVVYPRWSDTGVQAFTAIRGVSILWLAITIVYIFANRRQPMRVFTIDVPTRFTCHAGMWVFTVGFQCVFAGAAVKAHRVYRIFDNKATRLRGISNKVLFTKVAVVMGVQTVLYAIWIGVAPRWVEVVPNKLYLLYTCKQTNDLAYVTNGTSGGIGHSPSISTMQSAAGILSAQFSVKHASKWLAPWLMHIVHLVRSDNLLVRAPVARGVVGHVIPLSDAQFDADMPGDVPAIRIACGNDA
;
A
#
# COMPACT_ATOMS: atom_id res chain seq x y z
N MET A 1 9.65 -78.38 -11.52
CA MET A 1 9.39 -76.93 -11.44
C MET A 1 8.26 -76.47 -12.35
N VAL A 2 8.03 -77.10 -13.52
CA VAL A 2 6.83 -76.84 -14.36
C VAL A 2 5.61 -77.66 -13.92
N ASP A 3 5.81 -78.84 -13.32
CA ASP A 3 4.70 -79.72 -12.88
C ASP A 3 4.01 -79.34 -11.56
N GLU A 4 4.57 -78.38 -10.79
CA GLU A 4 3.96 -77.90 -9.53
C GLU A 4 3.11 -76.63 -9.71
N LEU A 5 3.21 -75.95 -10.86
CA LEU A 5 2.51 -74.69 -11.14
C LEU A 5 1.13 -74.89 -11.80
N ALA A 6 0.92 -76.03 -12.46
CA ALA A 6 -0.36 -76.36 -13.10
C ALA A 6 -1.56 -76.45 -12.14
N PRO A 7 -1.48 -77.12 -10.97
CA PRO A 7 -2.63 -77.20 -10.06
C PRO A 7 -2.98 -75.87 -9.37
N LEU A 8 -2.01 -74.97 -9.19
CA LEU A 8 -2.21 -73.62 -8.61
C LEU A 8 -2.92 -72.67 -9.58
N LEU A 9 -2.58 -72.72 -10.86
CA LEU A 9 -3.28 -71.97 -11.91
C LEU A 9 -4.71 -72.49 -12.11
N GLN A 10 -4.93 -73.79 -11.96
CA GLN A 10 -6.25 -74.39 -12.06
C GLN A 10 -7.15 -74.04 -10.86
N GLN A 11 -6.60 -73.95 -9.64
CA GLN A 11 -7.34 -73.44 -8.48
C GLN A 11 -7.69 -71.96 -8.59
N GLN A 12 -6.80 -71.12 -9.13
CA GLN A 12 -7.09 -69.70 -9.35
C GLN A 12 -8.12 -69.48 -10.47
N ALA A 13 -8.09 -70.31 -11.54
CA ALA A 13 -9.10 -70.27 -12.59
C ALA A 13 -10.48 -70.72 -12.10
N VAL A 14 -10.55 -71.77 -11.26
CA VAL A 14 -11.82 -72.24 -10.67
C VAL A 14 -12.37 -71.24 -9.65
N ALA A 15 -11.52 -70.54 -8.90
CA ALA A 15 -11.94 -69.46 -8.00
C ALA A 15 -12.46 -68.22 -8.76
N LEU A 16 -11.90 -67.91 -9.94
CA LEU A 16 -12.36 -66.83 -10.81
C LEU A 16 -13.70 -67.17 -11.48
N VAL A 17 -13.87 -68.40 -11.95
CA VAL A 17 -15.12 -68.90 -12.55
C VAL A 17 -16.22 -69.07 -11.50
N GLY A 18 -15.88 -69.51 -10.28
CA GLY A 18 -16.81 -69.58 -9.14
C GLY A 18 -17.32 -68.22 -8.66
N ARG A 19 -16.50 -67.16 -8.78
CA ARG A 19 -16.91 -65.77 -8.49
C ARG A 19 -17.78 -65.16 -9.58
N LEU A 20 -17.62 -65.59 -10.84
CA LEU A 20 -18.49 -65.21 -11.96
C LEU A 20 -19.85 -65.93 -11.91
N ALA A 21 -19.92 -67.12 -11.30
CA ALA A 21 -21.16 -67.89 -11.17
C ALA A 21 -22.04 -67.52 -9.96
N ALA A 22 -21.58 -66.60 -9.08
CA ALA A 22 -22.32 -66.19 -7.88
C ALA A 22 -23.28 -64.99 -8.10
N THR A 23 -23.42 -64.49 -9.34
CA THR A 23 -24.45 -63.52 -9.69
C THR A 23 -25.69 -64.24 -10.23
N ASN A 24 -26.56 -64.72 -9.32
CA ASN A 24 -27.92 -65.09 -9.69
C ASN A 24 -28.73 -63.82 -9.98
N ALA A 25 -28.58 -63.28 -11.19
CA ALA A 25 -29.52 -62.33 -11.77
C ALA A 25 -30.23 -63.01 -12.95
N PRO A 26 -31.57 -63.00 -13.03
CA PRO A 26 -32.29 -63.58 -14.15
C PRO A 26 -31.97 -62.82 -15.44
N PHE A 27 -31.61 -63.56 -16.48
CA PHE A 27 -31.25 -63.03 -17.80
C PHE A 27 -32.54 -62.75 -18.61
N ASP A 28 -32.87 -61.46 -18.79
CA ASP A 28 -33.90 -61.00 -19.74
C ASP A 28 -33.22 -60.66 -21.08
N PRO A 29 -33.59 -61.31 -22.21
CA PRO A 29 -32.95 -61.08 -23.50
C PRO A 29 -33.31 -59.74 -24.18
N ARG A 30 -33.99 -58.79 -23.51
CA ARG A 30 -34.30 -57.45 -24.06
C ARG A 30 -34.07 -56.25 -23.14
N GLY A 31 -33.28 -56.38 -22.08
CA GLY A 31 -32.99 -55.26 -21.18
C GLY A 31 -31.56 -55.29 -20.66
N SER A 32 -30.78 -54.26 -20.97
CA SER A 32 -29.46 -54.02 -20.36
C SER A 32 -29.62 -54.05 -18.84
N ALA A 33 -29.00 -55.01 -18.15
CA ALA A 33 -28.88 -54.96 -16.70
C ALA A 33 -28.05 -53.71 -16.35
N VAL A 34 -28.71 -52.65 -15.88
CA VAL A 34 -28.05 -51.47 -15.35
C VAL A 34 -27.42 -51.89 -14.02
N TYR A 35 -26.14 -52.24 -14.03
CA TYR A 35 -25.39 -52.41 -12.80
C TYR A 35 -25.37 -51.05 -12.08
N ALA A 36 -26.02 -50.98 -10.92
CA ALA A 36 -25.97 -49.79 -10.06
C ALA A 36 -24.52 -49.54 -9.63
N ALA A 37 -23.95 -48.40 -10.01
CA ALA A 37 -22.60 -48.04 -9.58
C ALA A 37 -22.62 -47.60 -8.10
N GLN A 38 -21.53 -47.89 -7.41
CA GLN A 38 -21.26 -47.40 -6.06
C GLN A 38 -20.17 -46.34 -6.14
N PHE A 39 -20.47 -45.15 -5.61
CA PHE A 39 -19.58 -44.01 -5.59
C PHE A 39 -19.26 -43.59 -4.17
N THR A 40 -17.97 -43.54 -3.84
CA THR A 40 -17.48 -42.87 -2.63
C THR A 40 -17.07 -41.44 -2.97
N ILE A 41 -17.60 -40.48 -2.22
CA ILE A 41 -17.28 -39.06 -2.31
C ILE A 41 -16.64 -38.64 -1.00
N CYS A 42 -15.45 -38.06 -1.08
CA CYS A 42 -14.77 -37.56 0.11
C CYS A 42 -15.08 -36.08 0.32
N VAL A 43 -15.15 -35.68 1.58
CA VAL A 43 -15.32 -34.31 2.02
C VAL A 43 -14.07 -33.94 2.81
N VAL A 44 -13.36 -32.91 2.37
CA VAL A 44 -12.09 -32.48 2.98
C VAL A 44 -12.26 -31.04 3.46
N LEU A 45 -12.33 -30.84 4.77
CA LEU A 45 -12.52 -29.53 5.40
C LEU A 45 -11.70 -29.43 6.71
N PRO A 46 -11.33 -28.22 7.15
CA PRO A 46 -10.42 -28.00 8.28
C PRO A 46 -11.16 -28.03 9.63
N THR A 47 -11.72 -29.18 10.00
CA THR A 47 -12.67 -29.31 11.12
C THR A 47 -12.06 -29.15 12.50
N SER A 48 -10.77 -29.43 12.66
CA SER A 48 -10.04 -29.25 13.93
C SER A 48 -9.41 -27.88 14.10
N HIS A 49 -9.36 -27.06 13.04
CA HIS A 49 -8.67 -25.78 13.10
C HIS A 49 -9.35 -24.83 14.11
N PRO A 50 -8.61 -24.14 14.99
CA PRO A 50 -9.21 -23.30 16.03
C PRO A 50 -10.11 -22.19 15.49
N ALA A 51 -9.71 -21.54 14.40
CA ALA A 51 -10.44 -20.40 13.84
C ALA A 51 -11.63 -20.81 12.96
N VAL A 52 -11.49 -21.86 12.14
CA VAL A 52 -12.47 -22.22 11.10
C VAL A 52 -13.14 -23.57 11.34
N GLY A 53 -12.73 -24.33 12.36
CA GLY A 53 -13.29 -25.63 12.70
C GLY A 53 -14.76 -25.56 13.08
N GLY A 54 -15.18 -24.50 13.78
CA GLY A 54 -16.59 -24.28 14.12
C GLY A 54 -17.49 -24.21 12.90
N ILE A 55 -17.17 -23.29 11.98
CA ILE A 55 -17.95 -23.10 10.75
C ILE A 55 -17.85 -24.31 9.81
N THR A 56 -16.68 -24.94 9.70
CA THR A 56 -16.52 -26.09 8.80
C THR A 56 -17.19 -27.36 9.30
N ARG A 57 -17.36 -27.53 10.62
CA ARG A 57 -18.26 -28.56 11.17
C ARG A 57 -19.71 -28.30 10.80
N GLN A 58 -20.17 -27.05 10.79
CA GLN A 58 -21.52 -26.70 10.31
C GLN A 58 -21.65 -26.95 8.81
N ILE A 59 -20.64 -26.59 8.00
CA ILE A 59 -20.61 -26.93 6.57
C ILE A 59 -20.69 -28.44 6.37
N ASN A 60 -19.94 -29.25 7.14
CA ASN A 60 -20.04 -30.71 7.09
C ASN A 60 -21.47 -31.19 7.40
N GLN A 61 -22.16 -30.58 8.36
CA GLN A 61 -23.56 -30.90 8.65
C GLN A 61 -24.47 -30.58 7.45
N VAL A 62 -24.24 -29.46 6.77
CA VAL A 62 -25.00 -29.11 5.55
C VAL A 62 -24.71 -30.11 4.42
N ILE A 63 -23.47 -30.52 4.22
CA ILE A 63 -23.08 -31.55 3.24
C ILE A 63 -23.75 -32.89 3.57
N GLN A 64 -23.78 -33.29 4.84
CA GLN A 64 -24.48 -34.50 5.28
C GLN A 64 -25.98 -34.43 4.98
N VAL A 65 -26.63 -33.29 5.25
CA VAL A 65 -28.04 -33.07 4.91
C VAL A 65 -28.25 -33.12 3.40
N ALA A 66 -27.42 -32.44 2.62
CA ALA A 66 -27.53 -32.45 1.16
C ALA A 66 -27.33 -33.85 0.58
N SER A 67 -26.46 -34.68 1.19
CA SER A 67 -26.21 -36.05 0.77
C SER A 67 -27.45 -36.96 0.89
N THR A 68 -28.40 -36.63 1.77
CA THR A 68 -29.65 -37.43 1.86
C THR A 68 -30.53 -37.28 0.63
N GLN A 69 -30.29 -36.27 -0.21
CA GLN A 69 -30.98 -36.08 -1.49
C GLN A 69 -30.40 -36.93 -2.62
N ALA A 70 -29.31 -37.68 -2.39
CA ALA A 70 -28.62 -38.41 -3.44
C ALA A 70 -29.51 -39.42 -4.17
N ALA A 71 -30.33 -40.19 -3.45
CA ALA A 71 -31.24 -41.16 -4.06
C ALA A 71 -32.36 -40.51 -4.89
N ALA A 72 -32.77 -39.29 -4.54
CA ALA A 72 -33.75 -38.52 -5.32
C ALA A 72 -33.13 -37.92 -6.58
N LEU A 73 -31.85 -37.53 -6.51
CA LEU A 73 -31.10 -37.00 -7.65
C LEU A 73 -30.69 -38.08 -8.64
N ASP A 74 -30.31 -39.26 -8.14
CA ASP A 74 -29.92 -40.40 -8.96
C ASP A 74 -30.35 -41.72 -8.31
N PRO A 75 -31.51 -42.28 -8.71
CA PRO A 75 -32.03 -43.51 -8.13
C PRO A 75 -31.28 -44.77 -8.59
N ASN A 76 -30.45 -44.68 -9.63
CA ASN A 76 -29.78 -45.83 -10.24
C ASN A 76 -28.43 -46.15 -9.61
N ASN A 77 -27.80 -45.19 -8.91
CA ASN A 77 -26.49 -45.33 -8.31
C ASN A 77 -26.56 -45.09 -6.80
N THR A 78 -25.55 -45.55 -6.07
CA THR A 78 -25.45 -45.37 -4.63
C THR A 78 -24.24 -44.50 -4.29
N PHE A 79 -24.42 -43.60 -3.32
CA PHE A 79 -23.43 -42.60 -2.95
C PHE A 79 -23.11 -42.71 -1.46
N THR A 80 -21.82 -42.77 -1.12
CA THR A 80 -21.34 -42.75 0.25
C THR A 80 -20.41 -41.56 0.45
N PHE A 81 -20.51 -40.94 1.63
CA PHE A 81 -19.74 -39.73 1.95
C PHE A 81 -18.79 -40.00 3.10
N GLN A 82 -17.52 -39.66 2.92
CA GLN A 82 -16.47 -39.82 3.93
C GLN A 82 -15.84 -38.48 4.26
N PHE A 83 -15.67 -38.17 5.54
CA PHE A 83 -15.21 -36.87 6.00
C PHE A 83 -13.79 -36.96 6.52
N PHE A 84 -12.92 -36.08 6.03
CA PHE A 84 -11.52 -35.98 6.39
C PHE A 84 -11.17 -34.56 6.82
N ASP A 85 -10.23 -34.47 7.76
CA ASP A 85 -9.76 -33.20 8.28
C ASP A 85 -8.52 -32.73 7.50
N SER A 86 -8.59 -31.52 6.93
CA SER A 86 -7.44 -30.88 6.30
C SER A 86 -6.53 -30.14 7.29
N GLU A 87 -6.96 -29.98 8.56
CA GLU A 87 -6.28 -29.19 9.60
C GLU A 87 -5.89 -27.76 9.15
N TYR A 88 -6.50 -27.27 8.07
CA TYR A 88 -6.19 -25.99 7.42
C TYR A 88 -4.76 -25.88 6.85
N THR A 89 -4.14 -27.00 6.50
CA THR A 89 -2.79 -27.02 5.92
C THR A 89 -2.73 -27.79 4.60
N GLN A 90 -1.82 -27.38 3.71
CA GLN A 90 -1.65 -28.06 2.42
C GLN A 90 -1.24 -29.52 2.58
N ALA A 91 -0.31 -29.81 3.49
CA ALA A 91 0.20 -31.15 3.73
C ALA A 91 -0.92 -32.11 4.17
N ARG A 92 -1.75 -31.67 5.12
CA ARG A 92 -2.87 -32.47 5.62
C ARG A 92 -4.02 -32.58 4.62
N GLY A 93 -4.31 -31.51 3.86
CA GLY A 93 -5.24 -31.58 2.73
C GLY A 93 -4.81 -32.60 1.67
N VAL A 94 -3.53 -32.62 1.29
CA VAL A 94 -2.99 -33.62 0.35
C VAL A 94 -3.01 -35.03 0.95
N ASN A 95 -2.72 -35.17 2.24
CA ASN A 95 -2.87 -36.46 2.93
C ASN A 95 -4.32 -36.96 2.92
N ALA A 96 -5.30 -36.08 3.16
CA ALA A 96 -6.72 -36.41 3.06
C ALA A 96 -7.13 -36.83 1.64
N MET A 97 -6.53 -36.24 0.61
CA MET A 97 -6.69 -36.69 -0.78
C MET A 97 -6.15 -38.10 -1.01
N TYR A 98 -4.96 -38.43 -0.47
CA TYR A 98 -4.45 -39.80 -0.55
C TYR A 98 -5.31 -40.81 0.23
N GLN A 99 -5.90 -40.41 1.35
CA GLN A 99 -6.89 -41.21 2.08
C GLN A 99 -8.16 -41.43 1.25
N ALA A 100 -8.62 -40.41 0.50
CA ALA A 100 -9.72 -40.53 -0.43
C ALA A 100 -9.42 -41.54 -1.54
N LEU A 101 -8.21 -41.50 -2.11
CA LEU A 101 -7.78 -42.48 -3.12
C LEU A 101 -7.72 -43.91 -2.54
N ALA A 102 -7.20 -44.07 -1.32
CA ALA A 102 -7.15 -45.36 -0.63
C ALA A 102 -8.55 -45.96 -0.40
N ASN A 103 -9.58 -45.11 -0.28
CA ASN A 103 -10.97 -45.50 -0.12
C ASN A 103 -11.74 -45.56 -1.46
N HIS A 104 -11.04 -45.57 -2.59
CA HIS A 104 -11.61 -45.65 -3.94
C HIS A 104 -12.62 -44.54 -4.24
N SER A 105 -12.33 -43.32 -3.80
CA SER A 105 -13.20 -42.18 -4.05
C SER A 105 -13.09 -41.67 -5.48
N PHE A 106 -14.24 -41.22 -6.00
CA PHE A 106 -14.38 -40.70 -7.37
C PHE A 106 -14.46 -39.19 -7.41
N ALA A 107 -14.75 -38.57 -6.26
CA ALA A 107 -14.78 -37.14 -6.12
C ALA A 107 -14.40 -36.68 -4.71
N LEU A 108 -14.03 -35.40 -4.63
CA LEU A 108 -13.71 -34.63 -3.45
C LEU A 108 -14.61 -33.39 -3.40
N ILE A 109 -15.17 -33.10 -2.24
CA ILE A 109 -15.87 -31.86 -1.92
C ILE A 109 -15.05 -31.12 -0.87
N GLY A 110 -14.59 -29.92 -1.20
CA GLY A 110 -13.57 -29.21 -0.46
C GLY A 110 -12.49 -28.63 -1.39
N GLU A 111 -11.55 -27.85 -0.89
CA GLU A 111 -11.38 -27.43 0.51
C GLU A 111 -11.95 -26.01 0.69
N LEU A 112 -11.95 -25.47 1.92
CA LEU A 112 -12.44 -24.12 2.23
C LEU A 112 -11.51 -23.03 1.66
N TRP A 113 -10.21 -23.18 1.86
CA TRP A 113 -9.17 -22.23 1.53
C TRP A 113 -8.51 -22.53 0.18
N SER A 114 -8.36 -21.46 -0.60
CA SER A 114 -7.86 -21.57 -1.97
C SER A 114 -6.48 -22.21 -2.07
N GLN A 115 -5.56 -21.96 -1.12
CA GLN A 115 -4.20 -22.52 -1.19
C GLN A 115 -4.16 -24.03 -0.93
N VAL A 116 -5.03 -24.54 -0.06
CA VAL A 116 -5.16 -25.99 0.17
C VAL A 116 -5.91 -26.62 -0.98
N SER A 117 -6.99 -26.00 -1.47
CA SER A 117 -7.69 -26.45 -2.67
C SER A 117 -6.75 -26.56 -3.89
N GLN A 118 -5.84 -25.61 -4.09
CA GLN A 118 -4.83 -25.70 -5.16
C GLN A 118 -3.91 -26.91 -4.99
N ALA A 119 -3.38 -27.14 -3.78
CA ALA A 119 -2.50 -28.28 -3.52
C ALA A 119 -3.22 -29.63 -3.71
N VAL A 120 -4.45 -29.73 -3.21
CA VAL A 120 -5.32 -30.90 -3.37
C VAL A 120 -5.68 -31.11 -4.84
N ALA A 121 -6.12 -30.07 -5.54
CA ALA A 121 -6.56 -30.15 -6.94
C ALA A 121 -5.41 -30.51 -7.88
N LEU A 122 -4.23 -29.92 -7.67
CA LEU A 122 -3.04 -30.22 -8.44
C LEU A 122 -2.69 -31.71 -8.33
N SER A 123 -2.74 -32.25 -7.12
CA SER A 123 -2.43 -33.66 -6.85
C SER A 123 -3.53 -34.59 -7.38
N ALA A 124 -4.80 -34.24 -7.15
CA ALA A 124 -5.98 -35.00 -7.57
C ALA A 124 -6.12 -35.10 -9.10
N ASN A 125 -5.66 -34.08 -9.85
CA ASN A 125 -5.73 -34.04 -11.31
C ASN A 125 -4.98 -35.22 -11.95
N HIS A 126 -3.85 -35.64 -11.38
CA HIS A 126 -3.09 -36.81 -11.85
C HIS A 126 -3.92 -38.10 -11.80
N TYR A 127 -4.79 -38.23 -10.79
CA TYR A 127 -5.62 -39.40 -10.55
C TYR A 127 -7.02 -39.30 -11.16
N LYS A 128 -7.28 -38.26 -11.97
CA LYS A 128 -8.60 -37.96 -12.54
C LYS A 128 -9.71 -37.83 -11.49
N LEU A 129 -9.34 -37.38 -10.29
CA LEU A 129 -10.25 -37.26 -9.16
C LEU A 129 -10.95 -35.90 -9.21
N TRP A 130 -12.27 -35.90 -9.38
CA TRP A 130 -13.06 -34.67 -9.46
C TRP A 130 -13.04 -33.93 -8.14
N GLN A 131 -12.84 -32.62 -8.15
CA GLN A 131 -12.88 -31.79 -6.95
C GLN A 131 -13.83 -30.61 -7.12
N CYS A 132 -14.77 -30.46 -6.19
CA CYS A 132 -15.63 -29.29 -6.07
C CYS A 132 -15.34 -28.51 -4.80
N SER A 133 -15.03 -27.21 -4.90
CA SER A 133 -14.99 -26.33 -3.72
C SER A 133 -16.19 -25.39 -3.68
N GLY A 134 -16.81 -25.30 -2.49
CA GLY A 134 -17.87 -24.35 -2.17
C GLY A 134 -17.40 -23.04 -1.54
N ALA A 135 -16.09 -22.76 -1.53
CA ALA A 135 -15.54 -21.53 -0.93
C ALA A 135 -14.24 -21.00 -1.57
N SER A 136 -13.53 -21.80 -2.38
CA SER A 136 -12.24 -21.36 -2.96
C SER A 136 -12.44 -20.39 -4.13
N THR A 137 -12.04 -19.14 -3.94
CA THR A 137 -12.26 -18.04 -4.89
C THR A 137 -11.04 -17.66 -5.74
N SER A 138 -9.86 -18.26 -5.53
CA SER A 138 -8.65 -17.93 -6.29
C SER A 138 -8.82 -18.10 -7.80
N SER A 139 -8.36 -17.11 -8.58
CA SER A 139 -8.36 -17.16 -10.05
C SER A 139 -7.43 -18.23 -10.63
N ALA A 140 -6.38 -18.63 -9.91
CA ALA A 140 -5.44 -19.66 -10.37
C ALA A 140 -6.14 -21.02 -10.62
N LEU A 141 -7.17 -21.34 -9.84
CA LEU A 141 -7.98 -22.56 -9.98
C LEU A 141 -8.87 -22.57 -11.24
N SER A 142 -8.93 -21.46 -11.98
CA SER A 142 -9.64 -21.38 -13.27
C SER A 142 -8.82 -21.92 -14.45
N ASP A 143 -7.51 -22.14 -14.28
CA ASP A 143 -6.67 -22.71 -15.34
C ASP A 143 -7.00 -24.20 -15.56
N LYS A 144 -7.73 -24.49 -16.64
CA LYS A 144 -8.15 -25.85 -17.02
C LYS A 144 -7.09 -26.63 -17.80
N SER A 145 -5.88 -26.10 -17.94
CA SER A 145 -4.72 -26.90 -18.35
C SER A 145 -4.00 -27.53 -17.14
N THR A 146 -4.07 -26.85 -15.99
CA THR A 146 -3.46 -27.29 -14.73
C THR A 146 -4.45 -27.98 -13.79
N TYR A 147 -5.74 -27.61 -13.83
CA TYR A 147 -6.78 -28.08 -12.91
C TYR A 147 -8.01 -28.63 -13.64
N ASN A 148 -7.82 -29.69 -14.42
CA ASN A 148 -8.81 -30.20 -15.39
C ASN A 148 -10.03 -30.82 -14.69
N TYR A 149 -9.81 -31.46 -13.53
CA TYR A 149 -10.84 -32.10 -12.72
C TYR A 149 -11.37 -31.22 -11.58
N PHE A 150 -10.95 -29.96 -11.51
CA PHE A 150 -11.42 -29.00 -10.50
C PHE A 150 -12.59 -28.16 -11.01
N PHE A 151 -13.58 -27.94 -10.16
CA PHE A 151 -14.64 -26.95 -10.35
C PHE A 151 -15.08 -26.38 -9.00
N ARG A 152 -15.95 -25.37 -9.05
CA ARG A 152 -16.46 -24.70 -7.85
C ARG A 152 -17.84 -24.14 -8.10
N THR A 153 -18.60 -24.01 -7.02
CA THR A 153 -19.94 -23.41 -7.01
C THR A 153 -19.93 -21.96 -6.52
N VAL A 154 -18.73 -21.42 -6.26
CA VAL A 154 -18.52 -20.02 -5.90
C VAL A 154 -17.90 -19.23 -7.03
N GLN A 155 -18.07 -17.92 -6.89
CA GLN A 155 -17.55 -16.89 -7.78
C GLN A 155 -16.02 -16.81 -7.73
N VAL A 156 -15.41 -16.33 -8.83
CA VAL A 156 -13.97 -16.08 -8.90
C VAL A 156 -13.68 -14.69 -8.37
N THR A 157 -12.69 -14.55 -7.50
CA THR A 157 -12.15 -13.24 -7.14
C THR A 157 -11.13 -12.81 -8.19
N THR A 158 -11.35 -11.68 -8.86
CA THR A 158 -10.36 -11.02 -9.70
C THR A 158 -9.36 -10.23 -8.86
N ALA A 159 -8.16 -9.99 -9.38
CA ALA A 159 -7.17 -9.15 -8.68
C ALA A 159 -7.74 -7.74 -8.44
N PHE A 160 -7.85 -7.35 -7.16
CA PHE A 160 -8.39 -6.06 -6.75
C PHE A 160 -7.67 -4.89 -7.46
N SER A 161 -6.35 -4.98 -7.64
CA SER A 161 -5.55 -3.95 -8.30
C SER A 161 -5.94 -3.72 -9.76
N ALA A 162 -6.23 -4.79 -10.51
CA ALA A 162 -6.65 -4.67 -11.91
C ALA A 162 -8.06 -4.05 -12.01
N ALA A 163 -8.98 -4.46 -11.13
CA ALA A 163 -10.33 -3.89 -11.08
C ALA A 163 -10.30 -2.41 -10.65
N ALA A 164 -9.52 -2.06 -9.63
CA ALA A 164 -9.35 -0.69 -9.16
C ALA A 164 -8.86 0.24 -10.28
N ALA A 165 -7.84 -0.18 -11.03
CA ALA A 165 -7.33 0.59 -12.16
C ALA A 165 -8.40 0.82 -13.25
N SER A 166 -9.20 -0.20 -13.58
CA SER A 166 -10.27 -0.08 -14.58
C SER A 166 -11.40 0.87 -14.16
N LEU A 167 -11.58 1.07 -12.85
CA LEU A 167 -12.57 1.97 -12.27
C LEU A 167 -12.02 3.36 -11.93
N GLY A 168 -10.76 3.63 -12.28
CA GLY A 168 -10.10 4.91 -11.97
C GLY A 168 -9.78 5.11 -10.49
N ILE A 169 -9.69 4.01 -9.71
CA ILE A 169 -9.34 4.04 -8.30
C ILE A 169 -7.80 3.95 -8.17
N GLU A 170 -7.20 4.98 -7.58
CA GLU A 170 -5.76 5.01 -7.28
C GLU A 170 -5.45 4.24 -5.98
N ILE A 171 -4.53 3.28 -6.05
CA ILE A 171 -4.01 2.58 -4.87
C ILE A 171 -2.78 3.34 -4.35
N LEU A 172 -2.93 4.02 -3.21
CA LEU A 172 -1.86 4.82 -2.61
C LEU A 172 -0.67 3.99 -2.11
N THR A 173 -0.96 2.84 -1.50
CA THR A 173 0.04 1.92 -0.96
C THR A 173 -0.53 0.51 -0.91
N HIS A 174 0.33 -0.48 -1.10
CA HIS A 174 -0.02 -1.90 -1.03
C HIS A 174 0.98 -2.60 -0.11
N GLN A 175 0.49 -3.18 0.98
CA GLN A 175 1.31 -3.82 1.99
C GLN A 175 0.99 -5.31 2.05
N VAL A 176 2.05 -6.12 2.10
CA VAL A 176 1.96 -7.57 2.20
C VAL A 176 2.70 -8.00 3.47
N PHE A 177 2.13 -8.96 4.18
CA PHE A 177 2.73 -9.56 5.36
C PHE A 177 2.60 -11.08 5.29
N SER A 178 3.50 -11.78 5.97
CA SER A 178 3.45 -13.24 6.08
C SER A 178 2.24 -13.65 6.94
N PRO A 179 1.52 -14.74 6.61
CA PRO A 179 0.49 -15.29 7.49
C PRO A 179 1.00 -15.63 8.90
N MET A 180 2.30 -15.84 9.07
CA MET A 180 2.94 -16.10 10.37
C MET A 180 3.41 -14.84 11.09
N ALA A 181 3.21 -13.65 10.52
CA ALA A 181 3.63 -12.40 11.13
C ALA A 181 2.78 -12.12 12.39
N LEU A 182 3.45 -11.97 13.53
CA LEU A 182 2.84 -11.58 14.79
C LEU A 182 2.80 -10.06 14.97
N ASP A 183 3.74 -9.36 14.32
CA ASP A 183 3.83 -7.90 14.30
C ASP A 183 3.68 -7.42 12.86
N ILE A 184 2.69 -6.56 12.64
CA ILE A 184 2.40 -5.94 11.35
C ILE A 184 2.43 -4.41 11.44
N SER A 185 2.99 -3.87 12.53
CA SER A 185 3.08 -2.44 12.79
C SER A 185 3.79 -1.70 11.66
N PHE A 186 4.85 -2.27 11.09
CA PHE A 186 5.56 -1.69 9.95
C PHE A 186 4.62 -1.45 8.75
N GLN A 187 3.79 -2.44 8.41
CA GLN A 187 2.82 -2.36 7.31
C GLN A 187 1.73 -1.34 7.63
N LEU A 188 1.22 -1.34 8.87
CA LEU A 188 0.21 -0.39 9.31
C LEU A 188 0.74 1.06 9.37
N THR A 189 2.00 1.27 9.76
CA THR A 189 2.69 2.57 9.68
C THR A 189 2.80 3.03 8.24
N ALA A 190 3.23 2.16 7.32
CA ALA A 190 3.30 2.50 5.90
C ALA A 190 1.92 2.85 5.31
N ILE A 191 0.84 2.22 5.80
CA ILE A 191 -0.54 2.58 5.46
C ILE A 191 -0.88 3.97 6.03
N ALA A 192 -0.65 4.19 7.33
CA ALA A 192 -0.91 5.47 7.99
C ALA A 192 -0.16 6.63 7.30
N ASP A 193 1.12 6.42 6.96
CA ASP A 193 1.99 7.40 6.31
C ASP A 193 1.58 7.74 4.88
N ALA A 194 0.81 6.86 4.22
CA ALA A 194 0.24 7.13 2.90
C ALA A 194 -1.01 8.03 2.99
N GLY A 195 -1.59 8.20 4.18
CA GLY A 195 -2.77 9.03 4.43
C GLY A 195 -4.11 8.57 3.82
N PRO A 196 -4.41 7.26 3.64
CA PRO A 196 -5.73 6.83 3.21
C PRO A 196 -6.71 6.85 4.38
N ASN A 197 -7.97 7.25 4.14
CA ASN A 197 -9.06 6.93 5.07
C ASN A 197 -9.75 5.60 4.72
N ILE A 198 -9.56 5.07 3.50
CA ILE A 198 -10.15 3.80 3.06
C ILE A 198 -9.07 2.72 3.05
N ILE A 199 -9.27 1.67 3.85
CA ILE A 199 -8.33 0.56 4.00
C ILE A 199 -9.02 -0.74 3.55
N VAL A 200 -8.43 -1.42 2.57
CA VAL A 200 -8.94 -2.70 2.07
C VAL A 200 -8.09 -3.83 2.65
N TYR A 201 -8.68 -4.66 3.50
CA TYR A 201 -8.03 -5.81 4.12
C TYR A 201 -8.37 -7.09 3.35
N THR A 202 -7.38 -7.76 2.75
CA THR A 202 -7.54 -9.05 2.06
C THR A 202 -6.66 -10.14 2.67
N GLY A 203 -6.44 -10.07 3.99
CA GLY A 203 -5.57 -11.00 4.72
C GLY A 203 -6.28 -12.24 5.24
N HIS A 204 -5.49 -13.11 5.89
CA HIS A 204 -5.96 -14.38 6.45
C HIS A 204 -6.88 -14.17 7.67
N LEU A 205 -7.75 -15.15 7.94
CA LEU A 205 -8.66 -15.11 9.08
C LEU A 205 -7.92 -15.08 10.41
N ASP A 206 -6.86 -15.88 10.55
CA ASP A 206 -6.11 -16.01 11.80
C ASP A 206 -5.37 -14.73 12.19
N ASN A 207 -5.02 -13.90 11.20
CA ASN A 207 -4.33 -12.64 11.45
C ASN A 207 -5.30 -11.48 11.72
N SER A 208 -6.60 -11.61 11.38
CA SER A 208 -7.54 -10.49 11.39
C SER A 208 -7.67 -9.84 12.77
N VAL A 209 -7.73 -10.66 13.83
CA VAL A 209 -7.80 -10.19 15.22
C VAL A 209 -6.55 -9.38 15.58
N GLN A 210 -5.36 -9.89 15.25
CA GLN A 210 -4.10 -9.19 15.51
C GLN A 210 -3.97 -7.91 14.68
N VAL A 211 -4.40 -7.95 13.42
CA VAL A 211 -4.40 -6.78 12.53
C VAL A 211 -5.22 -5.66 13.12
N LEU A 212 -6.46 -5.97 13.52
CA LEU A 212 -7.38 -4.98 14.06
C LEU A 212 -6.95 -4.48 15.44
N ARG A 213 -6.34 -5.32 16.28
CA ARG A 213 -5.76 -4.90 17.56
C ARG A 213 -4.63 -3.89 17.37
N GLN A 214 -3.70 -4.16 16.46
CA GLN A 214 -2.58 -3.25 16.19
C GLN A 214 -3.06 -1.98 15.49
N ALA A 215 -4.00 -2.09 14.55
CA ALA A 215 -4.65 -0.94 13.93
C ALA A 215 -5.33 -0.03 14.97
N ARG A 216 -6.01 -0.61 15.97
CA ARG A 216 -6.59 0.16 17.08
C ARG A 216 -5.53 0.91 17.88
N ALA A 217 -4.43 0.24 18.21
CA ALA A 217 -3.32 0.87 18.96
C ALA A 217 -2.70 2.05 18.22
N MET A 218 -2.85 2.10 16.88
CA MET A 218 -2.33 3.15 16.01
C MET A 218 -3.37 4.19 15.60
N GLY A 219 -4.60 4.13 16.15
CA GLY A 219 -5.69 5.05 15.79
C GLY A 219 -6.29 4.83 14.40
N LEU A 220 -5.97 3.72 13.73
CA LEU A 220 -6.47 3.41 12.37
C LEU A 220 -7.91 2.88 12.36
N LEU A 221 -8.56 2.79 13.53
CA LEU A 221 -9.98 2.44 13.68
C LEU A 221 -10.84 3.64 14.10
N ASP A 222 -10.27 4.85 14.07
CA ASP A 222 -11.00 6.08 14.39
C ASP A 222 -12.16 6.33 13.41
N PRO A 223 -13.19 7.11 13.78
CA PRO A 223 -14.41 7.31 12.98
C PRO A 223 -14.22 7.79 11.52
N GLN A 224 -13.04 8.32 11.18
CA GLN A 224 -12.68 8.76 9.84
C GLN A 224 -12.28 7.61 8.91
N TYR A 225 -11.85 6.47 9.47
CA TYR A 225 -11.40 5.32 8.69
C TYR A 225 -12.56 4.42 8.30
N VAL A 226 -12.48 3.88 7.09
CA VAL A 226 -13.38 2.85 6.56
C VAL A 226 -12.55 1.63 6.24
N TRP A 227 -12.89 0.52 6.89
CA TRP A 227 -12.28 -0.78 6.61
C TRP A 227 -13.22 -1.60 5.76
N ILE A 228 -12.67 -2.18 4.68
CA ILE A 228 -13.40 -3.03 3.75
C ILE A 228 -12.67 -4.36 3.64
N GLY A 229 -13.38 -5.46 3.81
CA GLY A 229 -12.83 -6.81 3.66
C GLY A 229 -13.60 -7.70 2.68
N PRO A 230 -13.02 -8.85 2.31
CA PRO A 230 -13.67 -9.86 1.50
C PRO A 230 -14.75 -10.63 2.27
N ASP A 231 -15.39 -11.57 1.59
CA ASP A 231 -16.41 -12.48 2.12
C ASP A 231 -15.98 -13.23 3.38
N VAL A 232 -14.71 -13.62 3.47
CA VAL A 232 -14.17 -14.21 4.70
C VAL A 232 -14.29 -13.28 5.91
N SER A 233 -14.38 -11.96 5.74
CA SER A 233 -14.58 -11.03 6.86
C SER A 233 -15.91 -11.23 7.60
N GLY A 234 -16.92 -11.82 6.96
CA GLY A 234 -18.15 -12.26 7.64
C GLY A 234 -17.91 -13.31 8.73
N LEU A 235 -16.77 -14.01 8.69
CA LEU A 235 -16.38 -15.02 9.68
C LEU A 235 -15.59 -14.46 10.86
N PHE A 236 -15.27 -13.16 10.90
CA PHE A 236 -14.37 -12.59 11.91
C PHE A 236 -14.89 -12.76 13.34
N LEU A 237 -16.21 -12.66 13.56
CA LEU A 237 -16.79 -12.90 14.88
C LEU A 237 -16.52 -14.32 15.40
N GLY A 238 -16.43 -15.31 14.50
CA GLY A 238 -16.17 -16.69 14.85
C GLY A 238 -14.72 -16.98 15.26
N VAL A 239 -13.76 -16.13 14.86
CA VAL A 239 -12.33 -16.30 15.17
C VAL A 239 -11.88 -15.50 16.40
N ILE A 240 -12.72 -14.60 16.91
CA ILE A 240 -12.42 -13.85 18.14
C ILE A 240 -12.42 -14.83 19.33
N PRO A 241 -11.33 -14.90 20.11
CA PRO A 241 -11.27 -15.72 21.31
C PRO A 241 -12.42 -15.37 22.26
N GLN A 242 -13.21 -16.38 22.65
CA GLN A 242 -14.36 -16.20 23.54
C GLN A 242 -13.94 -16.34 25.02
N GLY A 243 -14.62 -15.62 25.91
CA GLY A 243 -14.36 -15.69 27.36
C GLY A 243 -13.04 -15.07 27.80
N THR A 244 -12.39 -14.27 26.95
CA THR A 244 -11.17 -13.55 27.30
C THR A 244 -11.50 -12.11 27.70
N PRO A 245 -10.67 -11.45 28.53
CA PRO A 245 -10.85 -10.03 28.84
C PRO A 245 -10.89 -9.11 27.59
N GLN A 246 -10.27 -9.54 26.49
CA GLN A 246 -10.16 -8.81 25.24
C GLN A 246 -11.32 -9.07 24.27
N THR A 247 -12.21 -10.02 24.55
CA THR A 247 -13.29 -10.39 23.61
C THR A 247 -14.18 -9.19 23.27
N ALA A 248 -14.57 -8.39 24.27
CA ALA A 248 -15.41 -7.21 24.04
C ALA A 248 -14.69 -6.12 23.22
N SER A 249 -13.39 -5.92 23.45
CA SER A 249 -12.61 -4.95 22.68
C SER A 249 -12.39 -5.41 21.24
N ASP A 250 -12.16 -6.70 21.02
CA ASP A 250 -12.01 -7.29 19.69
C ASP A 250 -13.29 -7.20 18.87
N ILE A 251 -14.44 -7.47 19.49
CA ILE A 251 -15.75 -7.28 18.86
C ILE A 251 -15.95 -5.80 18.50
N ALA A 252 -15.58 -4.88 19.39
CA ALA A 252 -15.67 -3.45 19.12
C ALA A 252 -14.76 -2.98 17.98
N ASN A 253 -13.67 -3.69 17.66
CA ASN A 253 -12.82 -3.35 16.51
C ASN A 253 -13.51 -3.58 15.16
N LEU A 254 -14.60 -4.35 15.12
CA LEU A 254 -15.38 -4.61 13.91
C LEU A 254 -16.45 -3.54 13.65
N ASN A 255 -16.58 -2.53 14.52
CA ASN A 255 -17.59 -1.49 14.36
C ASN A 255 -17.36 -0.70 13.06
N GLY A 256 -18.34 -0.72 12.16
CA GLY A 256 -18.25 -0.07 10.85
C GLY A 256 -17.34 -0.79 9.84
N PHE A 257 -16.87 -2.00 10.14
CA PHE A 257 -16.12 -2.82 9.17
C PHE A 257 -17.07 -3.36 8.10
N LEU A 258 -16.85 -2.95 6.86
CA LEU A 258 -17.66 -3.36 5.72
C LEU A 258 -17.05 -4.60 5.09
N TYR A 259 -17.89 -5.49 4.56
CA TYR A 259 -17.44 -6.61 3.76
C TYR A 259 -18.47 -6.98 2.71
N PHE A 260 -17.99 -7.60 1.63
CA PHE A 260 -18.85 -8.15 0.59
C PHE A 260 -19.04 -9.65 0.84
N TYR A 261 -20.25 -10.18 0.69
CA TYR A 261 -20.49 -11.61 0.86
C TYR A 261 -21.40 -12.12 -0.26
N PRO A 262 -21.08 -13.27 -0.89
CA PRO A 262 -21.92 -13.81 -1.94
C PRO A 262 -23.28 -14.20 -1.36
N ARG A 263 -24.37 -13.88 -2.06
CA ARG A 263 -25.67 -14.44 -1.67
C ARG A 263 -25.65 -15.93 -1.92
N GLN A 264 -26.13 -16.66 -0.92
CA GLN A 264 -26.17 -18.11 -0.93
C GLN A 264 -27.61 -18.65 -0.96
N ASN A 265 -28.63 -17.79 -0.92
CA ASN A 265 -30.04 -18.20 -0.96
C ASN A 265 -30.66 -17.94 -2.35
N GLY A 266 -30.84 -19.01 -3.13
CA GLY A 266 -31.45 -18.98 -4.46
C GLY A 266 -32.94 -18.64 -4.46
N ARG A 267 -33.62 -18.76 -3.30
CA ARG A 267 -35.08 -18.60 -3.14
C ARG A 267 -35.88 -19.44 -4.13
N ASN A 268 -35.41 -20.66 -4.37
CA ASN A 268 -36.01 -21.62 -5.28
C ASN A 268 -36.34 -22.94 -4.57
N ALA A 269 -36.91 -23.89 -5.30
CA ALA A 269 -37.31 -25.18 -4.74
C ALA A 269 -36.12 -25.96 -4.14
N ALA A 270 -34.94 -25.88 -4.77
CA ALA A 270 -33.73 -26.53 -4.28
C ALA A 270 -33.27 -25.95 -2.93
N HIS A 271 -33.30 -24.61 -2.79
CA HIS A 271 -33.02 -23.93 -1.53
C HIS A 271 -34.00 -24.38 -0.43
N CYS A 272 -35.30 -24.33 -0.72
CA CYS A 272 -36.34 -24.75 0.22
C CYS A 272 -36.17 -26.22 0.67
N ALA A 273 -35.77 -27.11 -0.24
CA ALA A 273 -35.52 -28.51 0.08
C ALA A 273 -34.33 -28.69 1.04
N VAL A 274 -33.22 -28.00 0.78
CA VAL A 274 -32.03 -28.04 1.65
C VAL A 274 -32.36 -27.40 3.01
N GLN A 275 -33.04 -26.26 3.04
CA GLN A 275 -33.49 -25.58 4.27
C GLN A 275 -34.41 -26.47 5.10
N ALA A 276 -35.41 -27.11 4.48
CA ALA A 276 -36.35 -28.00 5.18
C ALA A 276 -35.63 -29.22 5.76
N ALA A 277 -34.74 -29.85 4.98
CA ALA A 277 -33.95 -30.99 5.44
C ALA A 277 -32.98 -30.60 6.57
N TYR A 278 -32.37 -29.43 6.48
CA TYR A 278 -31.46 -28.93 7.52
C TYR A 278 -32.21 -28.63 8.82
N GLN A 279 -33.34 -27.93 8.72
CA GLN A 279 -34.19 -27.64 9.87
C GLN A 279 -34.72 -28.91 10.54
N ALA A 280 -35.10 -29.94 9.75
CA ALA A 280 -35.57 -31.21 10.27
C ALA A 280 -34.49 -32.02 11.00
N GLN A 281 -33.24 -32.00 10.52
CA GLN A 281 -32.15 -32.83 11.08
C GLN A 281 -31.30 -32.11 12.13
N ARG A 282 -31.17 -30.78 12.03
CA ARG A 282 -30.22 -29.97 12.82
C ARG A 282 -30.87 -28.82 13.59
N GLY A 283 -32.05 -28.36 13.15
CA GLY A 283 -32.66 -27.12 13.63
C GLY A 283 -31.95 -25.86 13.08
N GLY A 284 -32.65 -24.72 13.08
CA GLY A 284 -32.12 -23.44 12.61
C GLY A 284 -32.26 -23.20 11.09
N LEU A 285 -31.56 -22.17 10.60
CA LEU A 285 -31.56 -21.76 9.19
C LEU A 285 -30.24 -22.13 8.52
N VAL A 286 -30.31 -22.73 7.34
CA VAL A 286 -29.12 -23.06 6.53
C VAL A 286 -28.43 -21.80 6.01
N ASP A 287 -29.18 -20.70 5.88
CA ASP A 287 -28.67 -19.37 5.51
C ASP A 287 -27.68 -18.80 6.54
N ASP A 288 -27.74 -19.26 7.80
CA ASP A 288 -26.81 -18.85 8.86
C ASP A 288 -25.46 -19.58 8.75
N VAL A 289 -25.40 -20.66 7.97
CA VAL A 289 -24.16 -21.43 7.77
C VAL A 289 -23.41 -20.86 6.57
N ALA A 290 -22.36 -20.09 6.87
CA ALA A 290 -21.51 -19.52 5.84
C ALA A 290 -20.92 -20.61 4.91
N TYR A 291 -21.11 -20.41 3.60
CA TYR A 291 -20.74 -21.33 2.51
C TYR A 291 -21.51 -22.66 2.52
N GLY A 292 -22.45 -22.87 3.44
CA GLY A 292 -23.19 -24.13 3.56
C GLY A 292 -23.92 -24.48 2.26
N ILE A 293 -24.63 -23.52 1.68
CA ILE A 293 -25.46 -23.76 0.49
C ILE A 293 -24.60 -23.96 -0.77
N THR A 294 -23.48 -23.23 -0.90
CA THR A 294 -22.54 -23.44 -2.02
C THR A 294 -21.89 -24.83 -1.93
N PHE A 295 -21.63 -25.35 -0.73
CA PHE A 295 -21.21 -26.73 -0.55
C PHE A 295 -22.33 -27.76 -0.80
N ALA A 296 -23.60 -27.44 -0.50
CA ALA A 296 -24.75 -28.26 -0.92
C ALA A 296 -24.88 -28.34 -2.45
N ASP A 297 -24.58 -27.25 -3.15
CA ASP A 297 -24.51 -27.25 -4.61
C ASP A 297 -23.36 -28.09 -5.14
N CYS A 298 -22.22 -28.13 -4.44
CA CYS A 298 -21.13 -29.05 -4.80
C CYS A 298 -21.57 -30.51 -4.70
N VAL A 299 -22.35 -30.88 -3.68
CA VAL A 299 -22.94 -32.23 -3.56
C VAL A 299 -23.82 -32.54 -4.76
N THR A 300 -24.74 -31.63 -5.09
CA THR A 300 -25.67 -31.80 -6.21
C THR A 300 -24.94 -31.90 -7.55
N ALA A 301 -23.96 -31.02 -7.80
CA ALA A 301 -23.14 -31.02 -9.01
C ALA A 301 -22.35 -32.32 -9.17
N THR A 302 -21.77 -32.80 -8.08
CA THR A 302 -20.94 -34.02 -8.07
C THR A 302 -21.79 -35.26 -8.35
N ILE A 303 -22.95 -35.39 -7.70
CA ILE A 303 -23.87 -36.52 -7.91
C ILE A 303 -24.37 -36.54 -9.36
N ARG A 304 -24.86 -35.41 -9.86
CA ARG A 304 -25.34 -35.30 -11.25
C ARG A 304 -24.22 -35.55 -12.27
N GLY A 305 -23.00 -35.13 -11.96
CA GLY A 305 -21.85 -35.39 -12.82
C GLY A 305 -21.49 -36.86 -12.90
N LEU A 306 -21.45 -37.57 -11.77
CA LEU A 306 -21.21 -39.01 -11.74
C LEU A 306 -22.35 -39.80 -12.43
N GLN A 307 -23.61 -39.44 -12.18
CA GLN A 307 -24.76 -39.98 -12.89
C GLN A 307 -24.59 -39.82 -14.40
N ARG A 308 -24.20 -38.64 -14.85
CA ARG A 308 -23.99 -38.34 -16.26
C ARG A 308 -22.84 -39.15 -16.86
N LEU A 309 -21.72 -39.30 -16.15
CA LEU A 309 -20.64 -40.15 -16.62
C LEU A 309 -21.10 -41.60 -16.81
N THR A 310 -21.87 -42.15 -15.87
CA THR A 310 -22.41 -43.52 -16.01
C THR A 310 -23.37 -43.63 -17.19
N SER A 311 -24.14 -42.57 -17.49
CA SER A 311 -25.02 -42.54 -18.66
C SER A 311 -24.28 -42.53 -20.00
N ILE A 312 -23.10 -41.89 -20.06
CA ILE A 312 -22.32 -41.72 -21.30
C ILE A 312 -21.36 -42.90 -21.52
N PHE A 313 -20.63 -43.29 -20.48
CA PHE A 313 -19.52 -44.24 -20.58
C PHE A 313 -19.87 -45.63 -20.00
N GLY A 314 -21.00 -45.76 -19.30
CA GLY A 314 -21.40 -46.97 -18.59
C GLY A 314 -20.77 -47.09 -17.20
N ALA A 315 -21.52 -47.66 -16.26
CA ALA A 315 -21.12 -47.83 -14.86
C ALA A 315 -19.74 -48.51 -14.71
N VAL A 316 -19.48 -49.58 -15.48
CA VAL A 316 -18.24 -50.35 -15.41
C VAL A 316 -17.02 -49.52 -15.81
N ALA A 317 -17.10 -48.75 -16.90
CA ALA A 317 -15.98 -47.94 -17.37
C ALA A 317 -15.70 -46.75 -16.43
N VAL A 318 -16.73 -46.18 -15.82
CA VAL A 318 -16.60 -45.12 -14.82
C VAL A 318 -15.95 -45.66 -13.54
N GLN A 319 -16.43 -46.79 -13.03
CA GLN A 319 -15.86 -47.43 -11.84
C GLN A 319 -14.41 -47.89 -12.03
N ALA A 320 -14.06 -48.34 -13.24
CA ALA A 320 -12.70 -48.75 -13.57
C ALA A 320 -11.76 -47.56 -13.88
N GLY A 321 -12.27 -46.33 -13.98
CA GLY A 321 -11.48 -45.15 -14.35
C GLY A 321 -10.91 -45.18 -15.77
N THR A 322 -11.41 -46.09 -16.62
CA THR A 322 -10.92 -46.30 -18.01
C THR A 322 -11.55 -45.35 -19.03
N HIS A 323 -12.45 -44.47 -18.58
CA HIS A 323 -13.09 -43.47 -19.41
C HIS A 323 -12.17 -42.24 -19.65
N ASN A 324 -12.49 -41.49 -20.71
CA ASN A 324 -11.80 -40.25 -21.11
C ASN A 324 -12.68 -39.01 -20.91
N ALA A 325 -13.46 -39.00 -19.82
CA ALA A 325 -14.41 -37.91 -19.57
C ALA A 325 -13.70 -36.56 -19.36
N THR A 326 -14.27 -35.54 -19.97
CA THR A 326 -13.89 -34.14 -19.81
C THR A 326 -14.77 -33.44 -18.79
N LEU A 327 -14.38 -32.23 -18.37
CA LEU A 327 -15.22 -31.40 -17.50
C LEU A 327 -16.60 -31.10 -18.11
N ALA A 328 -16.70 -31.01 -19.44
CA ALA A 328 -17.97 -30.81 -20.14
C ALA A 328 -18.85 -32.07 -20.17
N ASP A 329 -18.23 -33.25 -20.07
CA ASP A 329 -18.97 -34.51 -19.87
C ASP A 329 -19.47 -34.63 -18.44
N PHE A 330 -18.71 -34.12 -17.47
CA PHE A 330 -19.07 -34.15 -16.06
C PHE A 330 -20.11 -33.09 -15.67
N LEU A 331 -19.93 -31.84 -16.09
CA LEU A 331 -20.80 -30.73 -15.69
C LEU A 331 -21.73 -30.26 -16.80
N ARG A 332 -22.96 -29.93 -16.40
CA ARG A 332 -23.88 -29.09 -17.18
C ARG A 332 -24.47 -28.00 -16.28
N PRO A 333 -24.90 -26.87 -16.85
CA PRO A 333 -25.67 -25.88 -16.11
C PRO A 333 -26.86 -26.54 -15.41
N PHE A 334 -27.04 -26.20 -14.14
CA PHE A 334 -28.18 -26.63 -13.35
C PHE A 334 -28.57 -25.53 -12.37
N GLU A 335 -29.85 -25.49 -12.00
CA GLU A 335 -30.32 -24.62 -10.94
C GLU A 335 -30.00 -25.26 -9.58
N GLY A 336 -29.04 -24.66 -8.86
CA GLY A 336 -28.65 -25.07 -7.50
C GLY A 336 -29.51 -24.43 -6.43
N ALA A 337 -29.31 -24.82 -5.17
CA ALA A 337 -29.89 -24.19 -4.00
C ALA A 337 -29.41 -22.74 -3.79
N SER A 338 -28.23 -22.36 -4.32
CA SER A 338 -27.81 -20.96 -4.36
C SER A 338 -28.47 -20.13 -5.48
N GLY A 339 -29.21 -20.78 -6.40
CA GLY A 339 -29.81 -20.17 -7.59
C GLY A 339 -29.02 -20.45 -8.88
N ASP A 340 -29.34 -19.73 -9.96
CA ASP A 340 -28.37 -19.52 -11.03
C ASP A 340 -27.17 -18.77 -10.43
N VAL A 341 -25.95 -19.21 -10.74
CA VAL A 341 -24.72 -18.66 -10.14
C VAL A 341 -24.52 -17.21 -10.61
N GLU A 342 -25.23 -16.29 -9.96
CA GLU A 342 -25.28 -14.87 -10.21
C GLU A 342 -24.81 -14.10 -8.98
N LEU A 343 -23.96 -13.08 -9.18
CA LEU A 343 -23.66 -12.10 -8.13
C LEU A 343 -24.93 -11.31 -7.86
N ARG A 344 -25.62 -11.62 -6.77
CA ARG A 344 -26.38 -10.62 -6.05
C ARG A 344 -25.83 -10.59 -4.65
N VAL A 345 -24.99 -9.61 -4.32
CA VAL A 345 -24.66 -9.39 -2.90
C VAL A 345 -25.97 -8.96 -2.22
N THR A 346 -26.41 -9.63 -1.16
CA THR A 346 -27.51 -9.12 -0.34
C THR A 346 -27.18 -9.33 1.11
N THR A 347 -26.46 -8.37 1.69
CA THR A 347 -26.60 -8.02 3.11
C THR A 347 -26.30 -6.53 3.35
N ASN A 348 -27.29 -5.90 3.99
CA ASN A 348 -27.33 -4.72 4.86
C ASN A 348 -26.87 -3.33 4.41
N ALA A 349 -26.40 -3.13 3.18
CA ALA A 349 -26.41 -1.76 2.63
C ALA A 349 -26.53 -1.69 1.11
N TYR A 350 -25.86 -2.57 0.38
CA TYR A 350 -25.82 -2.54 -1.08
C TYR A 350 -25.97 -3.94 -1.69
N ALA A 351 -26.62 -4.01 -2.84
CA ALA A 351 -26.61 -5.15 -3.74
C ALA A 351 -25.74 -4.84 -4.94
N ILE A 352 -24.75 -5.68 -5.20
CA ILE A 352 -23.98 -5.63 -6.44
C ILE A 352 -24.60 -6.64 -7.39
N LEU A 353 -25.13 -6.15 -8.52
CA LEU A 353 -25.77 -6.95 -9.55
C LEU A 353 -24.72 -7.52 -10.54
N PRO A 354 -25.06 -8.53 -11.36
CA PRO A 354 -24.11 -9.15 -12.29
C PRO A 354 -23.53 -8.19 -13.34
N ASN A 355 -24.24 -7.11 -13.65
CA ASN A 355 -23.77 -6.03 -14.52
C ASN A 355 -22.86 -5.00 -13.78
N MET A 356 -22.38 -5.34 -12.58
CA MET A 356 -21.58 -4.49 -11.69
C MET A 356 -22.29 -3.22 -11.20
N THR A 357 -23.61 -3.11 -11.38
CA THR A 357 -24.36 -2.00 -10.81
C THR A 357 -24.57 -2.20 -9.32
N VAL A 358 -24.41 -1.12 -8.55
CA VAL A 358 -24.56 -1.10 -7.11
C VAL A 358 -25.93 -0.50 -6.77
N GLN A 359 -26.82 -1.31 -6.20
CA GLN A 359 -28.14 -0.89 -5.76
C GLN A 359 -28.14 -0.73 -4.24
N PRO A 360 -28.48 0.45 -3.68
CA PRO A 360 -28.65 0.59 -2.25
C PRO A 360 -29.87 -0.21 -1.76
N ILE A 361 -29.67 -1.04 -0.74
CA ILE A 361 -30.71 -1.75 0.01
C ILE A 361 -31.03 -0.98 1.29
N THR A 362 -30.00 -0.50 1.99
CA THR A 362 -30.09 0.19 3.29
C THR A 362 -28.88 1.11 3.45
N SER A 363 -28.97 2.13 4.29
CA SER A 363 -27.82 3.01 4.53
C SER A 363 -26.73 2.25 5.33
N PRO A 364 -25.46 2.23 4.88
CA PRO A 364 -24.37 1.63 5.64
C PRO A 364 -24.17 2.39 6.96
N THR A 365 -23.61 1.70 7.95
CA THR A 365 -23.19 2.32 9.22
C THR A 365 -21.67 2.28 9.27
N PHE A 366 -21.04 3.44 9.42
CA PHE A 366 -19.58 3.58 9.53
C PHE A 366 -19.13 3.56 11.00
N ALA A 367 -17.82 3.59 11.27
CA ALA A 367 -17.26 3.59 12.62
C ALA A 367 -17.74 4.78 13.48
N SER A 368 -18.17 5.88 12.84
CA SER A 368 -18.83 7.03 13.48
C SER A 368 -20.25 6.74 14.00
N SER A 369 -20.78 5.53 13.78
CA SER A 369 -22.19 5.15 14.01
C SER A 369 -23.19 5.98 13.18
N THR A 370 -22.71 6.63 12.11
CA THR A 370 -23.54 7.38 11.16
C THR A 370 -23.50 6.72 9.78
N SER A 371 -24.44 7.11 8.92
CA SER A 371 -24.46 6.75 7.50
C SER A 371 -23.75 7.77 6.60
N VAL A 372 -23.11 8.78 7.19
CA VAL A 372 -22.35 9.78 6.44
C VAL A 372 -21.04 9.15 5.99
N ILE A 373 -20.83 9.11 4.68
CA ILE A 373 -19.61 8.57 4.07
C ILE A 373 -18.42 9.44 4.50
N PRO A 374 -17.40 8.89 5.18
CA PRO A 374 -16.18 9.64 5.50
C PRO A 374 -15.46 10.09 4.24
N ALA A 375 -14.74 11.21 4.32
CA ALA A 375 -13.88 11.65 3.21
C ALA A 375 -12.80 10.59 2.92
N ASP A 376 -12.44 10.41 1.66
CA ASP A 376 -11.43 9.45 1.19
C ASP A 376 -10.01 9.79 1.67
N ARG A 377 -9.73 11.08 1.86
CA ARG A 377 -8.48 11.61 2.41
C ARG A 377 -8.75 12.61 3.55
N PRO A 378 -7.82 12.75 4.50
CA PRO A 378 -7.92 13.80 5.52
C PRO A 378 -7.90 15.19 4.87
N ALA A 379 -8.64 16.14 5.47
CA ALA A 379 -8.71 17.51 4.98
C ALA A 379 -7.31 18.16 5.00
N LEU A 380 -6.82 18.54 3.83
CA LEU A 380 -5.51 19.18 3.69
C LEU A 380 -5.53 20.54 4.38
N THR A 381 -4.75 20.71 5.44
CA THR A 381 -4.57 22.00 6.08
C THR A 381 -3.72 22.91 5.21
N VAL A 382 -4.18 24.15 5.02
CA VAL A 382 -3.52 25.10 4.14
C VAL A 382 -2.50 25.90 4.94
N VAL A 383 -1.20 25.62 4.79
CA VAL A 383 -0.10 26.30 5.51
C VAL A 383 0.69 27.23 4.60
N TYR A 384 -0.03 28.14 3.94
CA TYR A 384 0.61 29.36 3.46
C TYR A 384 0.27 30.51 4.42
N PRO A 385 1.22 31.43 4.67
CA PRO A 385 0.98 32.57 5.55
C PRO A 385 -0.18 33.42 5.01
N ARG A 386 -1.19 33.65 5.85
CA ARG A 386 -2.36 34.47 5.57
C ARG A 386 -2.24 35.81 6.28
N TRP A 387 -2.98 36.82 5.82
CA TRP A 387 -3.05 38.13 6.48
C TRP A 387 -3.61 38.07 7.91
N SER A 388 -4.32 36.99 8.25
CA SER A 388 -4.78 36.69 9.60
C SER A 388 -3.67 36.27 10.57
N ASP A 389 -2.52 35.83 10.06
CA ASP A 389 -1.48 35.24 10.89
C ASP A 389 -0.69 36.32 11.62
N THR A 390 -0.52 36.17 12.93
CA THR A 390 0.12 37.15 13.82
C THR A 390 1.54 37.48 13.40
N GLY A 391 2.29 36.48 12.90
CA GLY A 391 3.64 36.69 12.36
C GLY A 391 3.64 37.59 11.13
N VAL A 392 2.69 37.42 10.21
CA VAL A 392 2.56 38.23 9.00
C VAL A 392 2.18 39.68 9.35
N GLN A 393 1.28 39.86 10.32
CA GLN A 393 0.91 41.19 10.83
C GLN A 393 2.10 41.90 11.49
N ALA A 394 2.87 41.19 12.32
CA ALA A 394 4.07 41.74 12.95
C ALA A 394 5.13 42.15 11.92
N PHE A 395 5.44 41.30 10.94
CA PHE A 395 6.36 41.65 9.86
C PHE A 395 5.85 42.82 9.00
N THR A 396 4.54 42.89 8.76
CA THR A 396 3.92 44.01 8.04
C THR A 396 4.04 45.30 8.83
N ALA A 397 3.80 45.27 10.14
CA ALA A 397 3.97 46.42 11.02
C ALA A 397 5.42 46.90 11.07
N ILE A 398 6.39 45.98 11.23
CA ILE A 398 7.83 46.30 11.21
C ILE A 398 8.23 46.93 9.87
N ARG A 399 7.73 46.38 8.75
CA ARG A 399 7.93 46.98 7.43
C ARG A 399 7.29 48.36 7.32
N GLY A 400 6.07 48.53 7.83
CA GLY A 400 5.39 49.82 7.88
C GLY A 400 6.20 50.88 8.65
N VAL A 401 6.71 50.52 9.82
CA VAL A 401 7.58 51.38 10.64
C VAL A 401 8.90 51.67 9.93
N SER A 402 9.51 50.66 9.31
CA SER A 402 10.76 50.84 8.54
C SER A 402 10.54 51.78 7.36
N ILE A 403 9.42 51.65 6.64
CA ILE A 403 9.04 52.54 5.55
C ILE A 403 8.76 53.95 6.06
N LEU A 404 8.07 54.10 7.20
CA LEU A 404 7.82 55.39 7.81
C LEU A 404 9.13 56.07 8.20
N TRP A 405 10.05 55.33 8.81
CA TRP A 405 11.37 55.83 9.19
C TRP A 405 12.20 56.23 7.96
N LEU A 406 12.13 55.43 6.90
CA LEU A 406 12.77 55.69 5.62
C LEU A 406 12.12 56.90 4.92
N ALA A 407 10.80 57.08 5.04
CA ALA A 407 10.08 58.25 4.55
C ALA A 407 10.43 59.51 5.35
N ILE A 408 10.59 59.43 6.67
CA ILE A 408 11.04 60.53 7.53
C ILE A 408 12.47 60.95 7.17
N THR A 409 13.39 59.98 6.99
CA THR A 409 14.75 60.27 6.53
C THR A 409 14.75 60.80 5.10
N ILE A 410 13.90 60.28 4.21
CA ILE A 410 13.70 60.84 2.87
C ILE A 410 13.21 62.28 2.96
N VAL A 411 12.18 62.61 3.77
CA VAL A 411 11.63 63.97 3.94
C VAL A 411 12.69 64.92 4.53
N TYR A 412 13.45 64.46 5.50
CA TYR A 412 14.60 65.18 6.06
C TYR A 412 15.68 65.46 4.99
N ILE A 413 15.97 64.48 4.14
CA ILE A 413 16.89 64.63 3.00
C ILE A 413 16.25 65.47 1.87
N PHE A 414 14.93 65.43 1.70
CA PHE A 414 14.16 66.12 0.65
C PHE A 414 14.04 67.61 0.91
N ALA A 415 13.89 68.00 2.18
CA ALA A 415 14.08 69.37 2.64
C ALA A 415 15.47 69.93 2.24
N ASN A 416 16.41 69.05 1.82
CA ASN A 416 17.77 69.38 1.44
C ASN A 416 18.25 68.89 0.03
N ARG A 417 17.31 68.65 -0.92
CA ARG A 417 17.44 68.49 -2.41
C ARG A 417 17.01 67.13 -3.02
N ARG A 418 15.91 67.24 -3.82
CA ARG A 418 15.52 66.65 -5.15
C ARG A 418 15.55 65.11 -5.44
N GLN A 419 14.32 64.54 -5.38
CA GLN A 419 13.62 63.46 -6.17
C GLN A 419 13.56 61.97 -5.66
N PRO A 420 12.40 61.24 -5.76
CA PRO A 420 12.15 59.94 -5.09
C PRO A 420 11.77 58.72 -6.00
N MET A 421 11.82 57.48 -5.48
CA MET A 421 11.19 56.26 -6.06
C MET A 421 10.65 55.27 -4.99
N ARG A 422 9.61 54.48 -5.36
CA ARG A 422 8.82 53.51 -4.53
C ARG A 422 8.77 52.12 -5.20
N VAL A 423 8.70 50.98 -4.47
CA VAL A 423 8.17 49.67 -4.98
C VAL A 423 7.55 48.75 -3.89
N PHE A 424 6.57 47.94 -4.33
CA PHE A 424 5.66 46.93 -3.73
C PHE A 424 6.17 45.46 -3.68
N THR A 425 5.55 44.58 -2.85
CA THR A 425 4.72 43.38 -3.22
C THR A 425 4.44 42.39 -2.06
N ILE A 426 3.17 41.98 -1.83
CA ILE A 426 2.68 40.74 -1.15
C ILE A 426 1.34 40.33 -1.79
N ASP A 427 1.23 39.15 -2.44
CA ASP A 427 -0.01 38.38 -2.80
C ASP A 427 0.35 37.02 -3.46
N VAL A 428 -0.64 36.21 -3.85
CA VAL A 428 -0.54 34.91 -4.57
C VAL A 428 0.53 34.95 -5.68
N PRO A 429 1.46 33.97 -5.73
CA PRO A 429 2.50 33.95 -6.76
C PRO A 429 1.88 33.77 -8.16
N THR A 430 1.95 34.84 -8.96
CA THR A 430 1.68 34.84 -10.39
C THR A 430 3.01 34.78 -11.13
N ARG A 431 2.99 34.50 -12.44
CA ARG A 431 4.20 34.59 -13.29
C ARG A 431 4.93 35.92 -13.10
N PHE A 432 4.17 37.00 -12.94
CA PHE A 432 4.71 38.33 -12.70
C PHE A 432 5.44 38.44 -11.35
N THR A 433 4.86 37.94 -10.26
CA THR A 433 5.48 38.07 -8.93
C THR A 433 6.68 37.15 -8.72
N CYS A 434 6.73 35.97 -9.36
CA CYS A 434 7.94 35.12 -9.39
C CYS A 434 9.16 35.83 -10.01
N HIS A 435 8.94 36.72 -10.98
CA HIS A 435 10.01 37.50 -11.62
C HIS A 435 10.25 38.84 -10.92
N ALA A 436 9.19 39.53 -10.48
CA ALA A 436 9.28 40.87 -9.91
C ALA A 436 10.09 40.93 -8.60
N GLY A 437 9.91 39.96 -7.69
CA GLY A 437 10.65 39.94 -6.42
C GLY A 437 12.17 39.90 -6.61
N MET A 438 12.61 39.17 -7.64
CA MET A 438 14.02 39.05 -8.02
C MET A 438 14.59 40.36 -8.58
N TRP A 439 13.86 41.04 -9.46
CA TRP A 439 14.26 42.33 -10.03
C TRP A 439 14.38 43.42 -8.97
N VAL A 440 13.39 43.52 -8.09
CA VAL A 440 13.36 44.56 -7.05
C VAL A 440 14.53 44.38 -6.08
N PHE A 441 14.80 43.14 -5.66
CA PHE A 441 15.92 42.86 -4.77
C PHE A 441 17.27 43.16 -5.43
N THR A 442 17.50 42.66 -6.64
CA THR A 442 18.79 42.81 -7.34
C THR A 442 19.09 44.25 -7.74
N VAL A 443 18.12 44.95 -8.35
CA VAL A 443 18.27 46.37 -8.72
C VAL A 443 18.42 47.24 -7.47
N GLY A 444 17.66 46.95 -6.41
CA GLY A 444 17.76 47.65 -5.13
C GLY A 444 19.14 47.50 -4.49
N PHE A 445 19.62 46.27 -4.39
CA PHE A 445 20.95 45.96 -3.86
C PHE A 445 22.07 46.66 -4.65
N GLN A 446 21.99 46.62 -5.98
CA GLN A 446 23.01 47.20 -6.84
C GLN A 446 23.06 48.71 -6.78
N CYS A 447 21.91 49.39 -6.68
CA CYS A 447 21.88 50.83 -6.46
C CYS A 447 22.68 51.22 -5.20
N VAL A 448 22.56 50.43 -4.13
CA VAL A 448 23.28 50.67 -2.87
C VAL A 448 24.78 50.42 -3.04
N PHE A 449 25.16 49.25 -3.56
CA PHE A 449 26.57 48.85 -3.66
C PHE A 449 27.35 49.61 -4.72
N ALA A 450 26.77 49.85 -5.90
CA ALA A 450 27.41 50.66 -6.93
C ALA A 450 27.60 52.11 -6.46
N GLY A 451 26.63 52.66 -5.72
CA GLY A 451 26.74 53.98 -5.10
C GLY A 451 27.87 54.05 -4.07
N ALA A 452 27.99 53.05 -3.20
CA ALA A 452 29.06 52.95 -2.21
C ALA A 452 30.44 52.77 -2.87
N ALA A 453 30.55 51.85 -3.85
CA ALA A 453 31.78 51.54 -4.55
C ALA A 453 32.33 52.74 -5.35
N VAL A 454 31.47 53.51 -6.02
CA VAL A 454 31.91 54.70 -6.76
C VAL A 454 32.37 55.82 -5.82
N LYS A 455 31.74 55.97 -4.65
CA LYS A 455 32.23 56.88 -3.59
C LYS A 455 33.57 56.42 -3.03
N ALA A 456 33.73 55.13 -2.72
CA ALA A 456 34.99 54.56 -2.24
C ALA A 456 36.12 54.72 -3.27
N HIS A 457 35.84 54.45 -4.55
CA HIS A 457 36.79 54.66 -5.65
C HIS A 457 37.21 56.13 -5.77
N ARG A 458 36.28 57.08 -5.55
CA ARG A 458 36.61 58.51 -5.53
C ARG A 458 37.57 58.85 -4.38
N VAL A 459 37.32 58.33 -3.17
CA VAL A 459 38.19 58.53 -2.00
C VAL A 459 39.58 57.94 -2.26
N TYR A 460 39.66 56.68 -2.72
CA TYR A 460 40.92 56.02 -3.08
C TYR A 460 41.77 56.83 -4.07
N ARG A 461 41.16 57.34 -5.14
CA ARG A 461 41.86 58.16 -6.15
C ARG A 461 42.35 59.51 -5.64
N ILE A 462 41.70 60.08 -4.62
CA ILE A 462 42.07 61.37 -4.03
C ILE A 462 43.22 61.23 -3.04
N PHE A 463 43.20 60.18 -2.20
CA PHE A 463 44.11 60.06 -1.07
C PHE A 463 45.33 59.17 -1.32
N ASP A 464 45.24 58.17 -2.21
CA ASP A 464 46.26 57.13 -2.31
C ASP A 464 47.17 57.28 -3.55
N ASN A 465 46.77 58.10 -4.52
CA ASN A 465 47.55 58.30 -5.75
C ASN A 465 48.39 59.58 -5.70
N LYS A 466 49.63 59.46 -5.20
CA LYS A 466 50.60 60.57 -5.11
C LYS A 466 50.93 61.24 -6.46
N ALA A 467 50.63 60.59 -7.60
CA ALA A 467 50.94 61.09 -8.94
C ALA A 467 49.86 62.02 -9.55
N THR A 468 48.64 62.08 -9.02
CA THR A 468 47.56 62.89 -9.61
C THR A 468 46.81 63.69 -8.55
N ARG A 469 47.48 64.70 -7.97
CA ARG A 469 46.91 65.44 -6.84
C ARG A 469 45.86 66.51 -7.19
N LEU A 470 45.53 66.78 -8.46
CA LEU A 470 44.69 67.93 -8.84
C LEU A 470 43.80 67.72 -10.09
N ARG A 471 42.92 66.72 -10.13
CA ARG A 471 41.76 66.77 -11.04
C ARG A 471 40.47 66.34 -10.34
N GLY A 472 39.59 67.31 -10.09
CA GLY A 472 38.24 67.07 -9.58
C GLY A 472 37.48 66.17 -10.54
N ILE A 473 37.07 65.00 -10.06
CA ILE A 473 36.26 64.06 -10.84
C ILE A 473 34.83 64.63 -10.91
N SER A 474 34.36 64.91 -12.12
CA SER A 474 33.01 65.41 -12.37
C SER A 474 31.96 64.39 -11.95
N ASN A 475 30.86 64.86 -11.34
CA ASN A 475 29.72 64.01 -10.97
C ASN A 475 29.19 63.21 -12.17
N LYS A 476 29.29 63.74 -13.40
CA LYS A 476 28.91 63.02 -14.62
C LYS A 476 29.64 61.69 -14.76
N VAL A 477 30.96 61.67 -14.52
CA VAL A 477 31.80 60.46 -14.62
C VAL A 477 31.42 59.44 -13.53
N LEU A 478 31.05 59.90 -12.34
CA LEU A 478 30.58 59.01 -11.27
C LEU A 478 29.25 58.35 -11.65
N PHE A 479 28.29 59.13 -12.13
CA PHE A 479 27.00 58.59 -12.57
C PHE A 479 27.14 57.66 -13.77
N THR A 480 28.04 57.94 -14.72
CA THR A 480 28.33 57.02 -15.82
C THR A 480 28.87 55.69 -15.31
N LYS A 481 29.77 55.68 -14.31
CA LYS A 481 30.28 54.42 -13.73
C LYS A 481 29.17 53.61 -13.03
N VAL A 482 28.29 54.26 -12.29
CA VAL A 482 27.12 53.58 -11.68
C VAL A 482 26.21 53.02 -12.78
N ALA A 483 25.90 53.80 -13.81
CA ALA A 483 25.04 53.38 -14.91
C ALA A 483 25.62 52.19 -15.70
N VAL A 484 26.94 52.15 -15.91
CA VAL A 484 27.61 51.01 -16.56
C VAL A 484 27.48 49.74 -15.73
N VAL A 485 27.71 49.81 -14.41
CA VAL A 485 27.57 48.66 -13.50
C VAL A 485 26.12 48.15 -13.50
N MET A 486 25.14 49.05 -13.42
CA MET A 486 23.72 48.72 -13.45
C MET A 486 23.30 48.13 -14.80
N GLY A 487 23.81 48.68 -15.90
CA GLY A 487 23.49 48.24 -17.26
C GLY A 487 23.99 46.82 -17.54
N VAL A 488 25.24 46.51 -17.16
CA VAL A 488 25.80 45.16 -17.32
C VAL A 488 24.96 44.12 -16.59
N GLN A 489 24.56 44.37 -15.33
CA GLN A 489 23.70 43.43 -14.63
C GLN A 489 22.32 43.30 -15.28
N THR A 490 21.70 44.41 -15.66
CA THR A 490 20.36 44.41 -16.25
C THR A 490 20.33 43.53 -17.50
N VAL A 491 21.39 43.58 -18.32
CA VAL A 491 21.56 42.73 -19.50
C VAL A 491 21.73 41.26 -19.12
N LEU A 492 22.62 40.95 -18.16
CA LEU A 492 22.80 39.57 -17.67
C LEU A 492 21.49 38.97 -17.14
N TYR A 493 20.67 39.79 -16.47
CA TYR A 493 19.40 39.36 -15.92
C TYR A 493 18.32 39.14 -16.98
N ALA A 494 18.25 40.04 -17.97
CA ALA A 494 17.35 39.90 -19.11
C ALA A 494 17.65 38.62 -19.91
N ILE A 495 18.94 38.32 -20.11
CA ILE A 495 19.39 37.06 -20.73
C ILE A 495 18.93 35.87 -19.88
N TRP A 496 19.12 35.91 -18.56
CA TRP A 496 18.76 34.79 -17.70
C TRP A 496 17.26 34.48 -17.71
N ILE A 497 16.39 35.51 -17.74
CA ILE A 497 14.93 35.32 -17.84
C ILE A 497 14.53 34.78 -19.22
N GLY A 498 15.17 35.26 -20.29
CA GLY A 498 14.88 34.78 -21.64
C GLY A 498 15.28 33.32 -21.86
N VAL A 499 16.41 32.91 -21.29
CA VAL A 499 16.92 31.52 -21.39
C VAL A 499 16.20 30.58 -20.42
N ALA A 500 15.78 31.09 -19.26
CA ALA A 500 15.25 30.28 -18.18
C ALA A 500 14.09 30.95 -17.43
N PRO A 501 12.89 30.98 -18.04
CA PRO A 501 11.70 31.53 -17.39
C PRO A 501 11.32 30.68 -16.16
N ARG A 502 10.82 31.35 -15.11
CA ARG A 502 10.39 30.70 -13.86
C ARG A 502 8.87 30.55 -13.86
N TRP A 503 8.41 29.38 -13.43
CA TRP A 503 7.00 29.02 -13.43
C TRP A 503 6.53 28.71 -12.02
N VAL A 504 5.25 28.96 -11.77
CA VAL A 504 4.60 28.60 -10.52
C VAL A 504 4.27 27.11 -10.59
N GLU A 505 4.87 26.33 -9.70
CA GLU A 505 4.59 24.90 -9.57
C GLU A 505 3.97 24.64 -8.20
N VAL A 506 2.88 23.88 -8.19
CA VAL A 506 2.29 23.36 -6.96
C VAL A 506 3.11 22.15 -6.55
N VAL A 507 3.72 22.20 -5.38
CA VAL A 507 4.39 21.05 -4.78
C VAL A 507 3.44 20.49 -3.72
N PRO A 508 2.61 19.50 -4.06
CA PRO A 508 1.76 18.85 -3.07
C PRO A 508 2.63 18.06 -2.10
N ASN A 509 2.43 18.26 -0.80
CA ASN A 509 3.03 17.45 0.26
C ASN A 509 1.92 16.95 1.21
N LYS A 510 2.21 15.92 2.01
CA LYS A 510 1.26 15.10 2.78
C LYS A 510 0.33 15.87 3.72
N LEU A 511 0.72 17.06 4.18
CA LEU A 511 -0.10 17.90 5.08
C LEU A 511 -0.42 19.30 4.52
N TYR A 512 0.27 19.77 3.48
CA TYR A 512 0.24 21.16 3.05
C TYR A 512 0.35 21.30 1.52
N LEU A 513 -0.34 22.31 0.97
CA LEU A 513 -0.18 22.79 -0.40
C LEU A 513 0.79 23.96 -0.42
N LEU A 514 1.98 23.77 -1.02
CA LEU A 514 2.99 24.82 -1.17
C LEU A 514 3.12 25.21 -2.65
N TYR A 515 3.21 26.51 -2.93
CA TYR A 515 3.57 27.04 -4.23
C TYR A 515 5.06 27.41 -4.24
N THR A 516 5.81 26.93 -5.23
CA THR A 516 7.22 27.30 -5.43
C THR A 516 7.41 27.88 -6.83
N CYS A 517 8.34 28.83 -6.98
CA CYS A 517 8.76 29.30 -8.31
C CYS A 517 9.94 28.44 -8.77
N LYS A 518 9.72 27.53 -9.73
CA LYS A 518 10.74 26.59 -10.24
C LYS A 518 11.15 26.92 -11.68
N GLN A 519 12.36 26.52 -12.07
CA GLN A 519 12.90 26.68 -13.43
C GLN A 519 12.65 25.38 -14.23
N THR A 520 12.37 25.49 -15.53
CA THR A 520 11.86 24.37 -16.35
C THR A 520 12.85 23.20 -16.54
N ASN A 521 14.13 23.37 -16.20
CA ASN A 521 15.18 22.37 -16.37
C ASN A 521 16.15 22.33 -15.17
N ASP A 522 15.76 21.65 -14.08
CA ASP A 522 16.67 21.40 -12.94
C ASP A 522 17.78 20.36 -13.25
N LEU A 523 17.74 19.71 -14.41
CA LEU A 523 18.76 18.75 -14.84
C LEU A 523 20.05 19.37 -15.43
N ALA A 524 20.08 20.68 -15.67
CA ALA A 524 21.24 21.35 -16.27
C ALA A 524 22.24 21.93 -15.27
N TYR A 525 21.98 21.86 -13.94
CA TYR A 525 22.80 22.56 -12.94
C TYR A 525 23.58 21.66 -11.98
N VAL A 526 23.52 20.32 -12.11
CA VAL A 526 24.21 19.40 -11.20
C VAL A 526 25.42 18.70 -11.84
N THR A 527 25.63 18.77 -13.17
CA THR A 527 26.68 17.96 -13.83
C THR A 527 27.88 18.72 -14.40
N ASN A 528 27.96 20.04 -14.33
CA ASN A 528 29.20 20.75 -14.69
C ASN A 528 29.54 21.81 -13.65
N GLY A 529 30.45 21.45 -12.74
CA GLY A 529 31.23 22.42 -12.01
C GLY A 529 31.94 23.36 -12.99
N THR A 530 32.03 24.63 -12.63
CA THR A 530 32.64 25.77 -13.36
C THR A 530 31.73 26.53 -14.32
N SER A 531 30.89 27.43 -13.78
CA SER A 531 30.82 28.84 -14.20
C SER A 531 29.92 29.65 -13.26
N GLY A 532 30.35 30.84 -12.88
CA GLY A 532 29.78 31.63 -11.79
C GLY A 532 28.51 32.39 -12.15
N GLY A 533 27.47 32.23 -11.33
CA GLY A 533 26.37 33.18 -11.23
C GLY A 533 26.75 34.34 -10.31
N ILE A 534 26.94 35.53 -10.88
CA ILE A 534 27.17 36.77 -10.12
C ILE A 534 25.81 37.43 -9.89
N GLY A 535 25.22 37.11 -8.74
CA GLY A 535 23.97 37.66 -8.25
C GLY A 535 23.81 37.24 -6.79
N HIS A 536 24.62 37.87 -5.93
CA HIS A 536 24.81 37.53 -4.53
C HIS A 536 25.27 36.11 -4.23
N SER A 537 26.55 36.00 -3.87
CA SER A 537 26.97 35.06 -2.84
C SER A 537 26.04 35.22 -1.63
N PRO A 538 25.27 34.19 -1.23
CA PRO A 538 24.86 34.09 0.15
C PRO A 538 26.15 33.97 0.95
N SER A 539 26.27 34.75 2.01
CA SER A 539 27.24 34.51 3.09
C SER A 539 26.86 33.26 3.88
N ILE A 540 26.72 32.14 3.17
CA ILE A 540 26.83 30.77 3.65
C ILE A 540 27.59 30.07 2.53
N SER A 541 28.92 30.15 2.58
CA SER A 541 29.77 29.31 1.75
C SER A 541 29.48 27.85 2.09
N THR A 542 28.71 27.21 1.21
CA THR A 542 28.76 25.81 0.80
C THR A 542 29.66 24.92 1.65
N MET A 543 29.02 24.10 2.50
CA MET A 543 29.54 22.81 2.92
C MET A 543 29.85 21.96 1.67
N GLN A 544 31.12 21.81 1.32
CA GLN A 544 31.54 20.78 0.36
C GLN A 544 31.87 19.51 1.14
N SER A 545 31.06 18.46 0.96
CA SER A 545 31.40 17.11 1.39
C SER A 545 32.15 16.41 0.26
N ALA A 546 33.48 16.41 0.36
CA ALA A 546 34.28 15.39 -0.29
C ALA A 546 34.95 14.58 0.82
N ALA A 547 34.65 13.27 0.87
CA ALA A 547 35.29 12.29 1.76
C ALA A 547 35.15 12.52 3.28
N GLY A 548 33.97 12.92 3.79
CA GLY A 548 33.70 12.96 5.24
C GLY A 548 34.34 14.13 6.01
N ILE A 549 34.98 15.06 5.30
CA ILE A 549 35.60 16.27 5.85
C ILE A 549 34.73 17.48 5.46
N LEU A 550 34.26 18.21 6.47
CA LEU A 550 33.47 19.43 6.34
C LEU A 550 34.39 20.64 6.51
N SER A 551 34.60 21.42 5.46
CA SER A 551 35.55 22.55 5.49
C SER A 551 34.82 23.87 5.45
N ALA A 552 35.12 24.78 6.37
CA ALA A 552 34.55 26.13 6.40
C ALA A 552 35.58 27.17 6.89
N GLN A 553 35.41 28.42 6.48
CA GLN A 553 36.27 29.52 6.91
C GLN A 553 35.63 30.25 8.09
N PHE A 554 36.38 30.40 9.18
CA PHE A 554 35.94 31.09 10.39
C PHE A 554 36.93 32.18 10.81
N SER A 555 36.39 33.26 11.37
CA SER A 555 37.15 34.32 12.01
C SER A 555 37.67 33.83 13.37
N VAL A 556 38.99 33.73 13.55
CA VAL A 556 39.60 33.29 14.81
C VAL A 556 40.43 34.41 15.43
N LYS A 557 40.25 34.66 16.72
CA LYS A 557 40.99 35.68 17.49
C LYS A 557 42.19 35.03 18.18
N HIS A 558 43.40 35.54 17.93
CA HIS A 558 44.65 34.92 18.42
C HIS A 558 45.05 35.32 19.86
N ALA A 559 44.34 36.23 20.53
CA ALA A 559 44.57 36.55 21.95
C ALA A 559 43.36 37.21 22.62
N SER A 560 43.20 37.00 23.93
CA SER A 560 42.01 37.36 24.72
C SER A 560 41.85 38.84 25.08
N LYS A 561 42.74 39.74 24.66
CA LYS A 561 42.56 41.19 24.93
C LYS A 561 41.85 41.89 23.78
N TRP A 562 41.04 42.87 24.18
CA TRP A 562 39.97 43.56 23.44
C TRP A 562 40.32 44.17 22.07
N LEU A 563 41.57 44.09 21.61
CA LEU A 563 42.04 44.72 20.37
C LEU A 563 42.86 43.79 19.44
N ALA A 564 42.84 42.46 19.63
CA ALA A 564 43.50 41.57 18.66
C ALA A 564 42.73 41.50 17.32
N PRO A 565 43.42 41.59 16.16
CA PRO A 565 42.80 41.52 14.85
C PRO A 565 42.21 40.12 14.57
N TRP A 566 41.05 40.08 13.94
CA TRP A 566 40.42 38.85 13.46
C TRP A 566 41.10 38.36 12.20
N LEU A 567 41.60 37.13 12.22
CA LEU A 567 42.21 36.49 11.07
C LEU A 567 41.31 35.34 10.60
N MET A 568 41.06 35.28 9.29
CA MET A 568 40.26 34.22 8.68
C MET A 568 41.11 32.95 8.55
N HIS A 569 40.65 31.85 9.11
CA HIS A 569 41.29 30.54 9.00
C HIS A 569 40.34 29.53 8.37
N ILE A 570 40.90 28.65 7.53
CA ILE A 570 40.18 27.47 7.03
C ILE A 570 40.24 26.42 8.14
N VAL A 571 39.07 25.95 8.55
CA VAL A 571 38.89 24.90 9.55
C VAL A 571 38.25 23.70 8.87
N HIS A 572 38.84 22.53 9.08
CA HIS A 572 38.34 21.25 8.62
C HIS A 572 37.75 20.50 9.81
N LEU A 573 36.52 20.02 9.65
CA LEU A 573 35.78 19.23 10.61
C LEU A 573 35.77 17.79 10.09
N VAL A 574 36.47 16.90 10.78
CA VAL A 574 36.57 15.49 10.38
C VAL A 574 35.57 14.70 11.20
N ARG A 575 34.43 14.36 10.59
CA ARG A 575 33.26 13.83 11.31
C ARG A 575 33.48 12.43 11.88
N SER A 576 34.39 11.64 11.31
CA SER A 576 34.68 10.28 11.78
C SER A 576 35.45 10.26 13.10
N ASP A 577 36.23 11.32 13.39
CA ASP A 577 37.25 11.27 14.45
C ASP A 577 36.99 12.29 15.58
N ASN A 578 35.91 13.08 15.52
CA ASN A 578 35.59 14.18 16.45
C ASN A 578 36.73 15.22 16.60
N LEU A 579 37.42 15.53 15.50
CA LEU A 579 38.55 16.45 15.47
C LEU A 579 38.24 17.72 14.65
N LEU A 580 38.74 18.84 15.14
CA LEU A 580 38.77 20.13 14.45
C LEU A 580 40.22 20.45 14.07
N VAL A 581 40.49 20.55 12.77
CA VAL A 581 41.83 20.78 12.23
C VAL A 581 41.91 22.17 11.63
N ARG A 582 42.80 23.02 12.15
CA ARG A 582 43.08 24.33 11.59
C ARG A 582 44.17 24.22 10.53
N ALA A 583 43.82 24.50 9.28
CA ALA A 583 44.80 24.49 8.19
C ALA A 583 45.77 25.68 8.32
N PRO A 584 47.09 25.45 8.21
CA PRO A 584 48.06 26.54 8.19
C PRO A 584 47.99 27.29 6.87
N VAL A 585 48.24 28.60 6.94
CA VAL A 585 48.12 29.51 5.79
C VAL A 585 49.36 29.43 4.86
N ALA A 586 50.44 28.76 5.29
CA ALA A 586 51.69 28.62 4.52
C ALA A 586 52.13 27.14 4.39
N ARG A 587 52.69 26.78 3.23
CA ARG A 587 53.24 25.43 2.97
C ARG A 587 54.45 25.16 3.89
N GLY A 588 54.43 24.03 4.59
CA GLY A 588 55.53 23.58 5.47
C GLY A 588 55.31 23.83 6.97
N VAL A 589 54.19 24.43 7.36
CA VAL A 589 53.81 24.60 8.78
C VAL A 589 52.87 23.47 9.17
N VAL A 590 53.04 22.88 10.36
CA VAL A 590 52.17 21.82 10.89
C VAL A 590 50.87 22.45 11.42
N GLY A 591 49.71 21.95 10.99
CA GLY A 591 48.40 22.43 11.45
C GLY A 591 48.10 22.00 12.90
N HIS A 592 47.28 22.77 13.61
CA HIS A 592 46.82 22.41 14.96
C HIS A 592 45.55 21.55 14.87
N VAL A 593 45.56 20.42 15.57
CA VAL A 593 44.43 19.49 15.70
C VAL A 593 43.89 19.62 17.12
N ILE A 594 42.58 19.83 17.25
CA ILE A 594 41.91 20.04 18.55
C ILE A 594 40.71 19.09 18.64
N PRO A 595 40.53 18.34 19.75
CA PRO A 595 39.32 17.58 19.99
C PRO A 595 38.08 18.49 20.06
N LEU A 596 36.96 18.07 19.49
CA LEU A 596 35.73 18.88 19.50
C LEU A 596 35.22 19.18 20.93
N SER A 597 35.55 18.33 21.91
CA SER A 597 35.17 18.51 23.32
C SER A 597 35.73 19.77 23.95
N ASP A 598 36.84 20.29 23.42
CA ASP A 598 37.58 21.41 24.01
C ASP A 598 37.22 22.75 23.36
N ALA A 599 36.26 22.76 22.43
CA ALA A 599 35.76 23.95 21.76
C ALA A 599 34.53 24.52 22.49
N GLN A 600 34.59 25.78 22.92
CA GLN A 600 33.45 26.49 23.52
C GLN A 600 32.85 27.50 22.53
N PHE A 601 31.52 27.58 22.53
CA PHE A 601 30.76 28.56 21.76
C PHE A 601 30.62 29.86 22.57
N ASP A 602 30.99 31.00 21.99
CA ASP A 602 30.94 32.32 22.64
C ASP A 602 29.74 33.09 22.09
N ALA A 603 28.72 33.31 22.93
CA ALA A 603 27.42 33.84 22.52
C ALA A 603 27.34 35.38 22.53
N ASP A 604 28.30 36.08 23.14
CA ASP A 604 28.28 37.54 23.27
C ASP A 604 29.22 38.20 22.26
N MET A 605 28.72 38.41 21.03
CA MET A 605 29.38 39.28 20.04
C MET A 605 28.38 40.14 19.25
N PRO A 606 28.75 41.38 18.85
CA PRO A 606 27.88 42.25 18.07
C PRO A 606 28.00 41.92 16.58
N GLY A 607 26.99 41.21 16.04
CA GLY A 607 26.80 40.95 14.61
C GLY A 607 26.41 39.50 14.29
N ASP A 608 25.55 39.32 13.28
CA ASP A 608 24.89 38.05 12.88
C ASP A 608 25.81 37.00 12.21
N VAL A 609 27.04 36.80 12.69
CA VAL A 609 27.92 35.73 12.16
C VAL A 609 28.43 34.84 13.30
N PRO A 610 28.21 33.52 13.27
CA PRO A 610 28.71 32.62 14.31
C PRO A 610 30.24 32.52 14.28
N ALA A 611 30.88 32.70 15.43
CA ALA A 611 32.33 32.57 15.61
C ALA A 611 32.65 31.56 16.72
N ILE A 612 33.74 30.81 16.57
CA ILE A 612 34.20 29.79 17.54
C ILE A 612 35.37 30.36 18.33
N ARG A 613 35.33 30.28 19.67
CA ARG A 613 36.43 30.71 20.55
C ARG A 613 37.25 29.48 20.95
N ILE A 614 38.53 29.46 20.60
CA ILE A 614 39.46 28.39 21.02
C ILE A 614 40.20 28.90 22.25
N ALA A 615 39.85 28.38 23.43
CA ALA A 615 40.61 28.65 24.65
C ALA A 615 41.82 27.71 24.67
N CYS A 616 43.04 28.25 24.52
CA CYS A 616 44.23 27.50 24.93
C CYS A 616 44.27 27.58 26.46
N GLY A 617 43.99 26.46 27.13
CA GLY A 617 44.28 26.32 28.55
C GLY A 617 45.79 26.38 28.76
N ASN A 618 46.24 27.34 29.58
CA ASN A 618 47.43 27.11 30.39
C ASN A 618 46.90 26.68 31.75
N ASP A 619 47.08 25.40 32.06
CA ASP A 619 47.44 24.83 33.37
C ASP A 619 47.09 23.34 33.42
N ALA A 620 47.91 22.55 32.71
CA ALA A 620 48.45 21.24 33.08
C ALA A 620 49.42 20.76 31.99
#